data_AF-A0A936L9N5-F1
#
_entry.id   AF-A0A936L9N5-F1
#
_cell.length_a   1.000
_cell.length_b   1.000
_cell.length_c   1.000
_cell.angle_alpha   90.00
_cell.angle_beta   90.00
_cell.angle_gamma   90.00
#
_symmetry.space_group_name_H-M   'P 1'
#
loop_
_entity.id
_entity.type
_entity.pdbx_description
1 polymer ?
#
loop_
_entity_poly.entity_id
_entity_poly.type
_entity_poly.pdbx_seq_one_letter_code
_entity_poly.pdbx_strand_id
1 'polypeptide(L)'
;MRYPSSKYHSRIYRDFKGLAGKDYRSQIRYYEKWEAEILQLEFEEYLDLVIDYTNALFETGAYRKHLLMADVVIELAILQNIRTYHEEDLYRKFLFRKAASLYNLMDYRAAEHILRELIKMDPKEEDCLRFFEKCRRKHYPDLLNQFRAASIFFLLLAAFGVALEVLMVRPFYGMYVSLMASSRNTLFVLGVLAMVAGHGYIRFLAASDKNALLDRIRQAKK
;
A
#
# COMPACT_ATOMS: atom_id res chain seq x y z
N MET A 1 -22.28 -19.67 -16.95
CA MET A 1 -23.74 -19.88 -16.87
C MET A 1 -24.42 -18.55 -17.19
N ARG A 2 -25.34 -18.52 -18.16
CA ARG A 2 -26.21 -17.37 -18.40
C ARG A 2 -27.44 -17.56 -17.53
N TYR A 3 -27.64 -16.67 -16.57
CA TYR A 3 -28.80 -16.68 -15.69
C TYR A 3 -30.00 -16.02 -16.41
N PRO A 4 -31.25 -16.46 -16.11
CA PRO A 4 -32.43 -15.94 -16.78
C PRO A 4 -32.72 -14.51 -16.30
N SER A 5 -32.62 -13.52 -17.18
CA SER A 5 -32.93 -12.13 -16.81
C SER A 5 -34.42 -11.99 -16.53
N SER A 6 -34.79 -11.65 -15.29
CA SER A 6 -36.09 -11.07 -14.99
C SER A 6 -36.32 -9.89 -15.93
N LYS A 7 -37.41 -9.90 -16.71
CA LYS A 7 -37.67 -8.85 -17.73
C LYS A 7 -37.95 -7.46 -17.12
N TYR A 8 -38.04 -7.35 -15.80
CA TYR A 8 -38.30 -6.09 -15.09
C TYR A 8 -37.32 -5.90 -13.95
N HIS A 9 -36.37 -4.99 -14.14
CA HIS A 9 -35.50 -4.54 -13.06
C HIS A 9 -36.26 -3.72 -12.03
N SER A 10 -35.88 -3.85 -10.75
CA SER A 10 -36.46 -3.05 -9.69
C SER A 10 -36.24 -1.56 -9.94
N ARG A 11 -37.14 -0.72 -9.43
CA ARG A 11 -37.02 0.74 -9.57
C ARG A 11 -35.74 1.24 -8.90
N ILE A 12 -35.43 0.71 -7.71
CA ILE A 12 -34.25 1.06 -6.92
C ILE A 12 -32.97 0.75 -7.70
N TYR A 13 -32.88 -0.43 -8.30
CA TYR A 13 -31.75 -0.81 -9.13
C TYR A 13 -31.55 0.13 -10.33
N ARG A 14 -32.62 0.42 -11.07
CA ARG A 14 -32.54 1.34 -12.23
C ARG A 14 -32.14 2.76 -11.84
N ASP A 15 -32.72 3.28 -10.76
CA ASP A 15 -32.42 4.61 -10.26
C ASP A 15 -30.95 4.70 -9.81
N PHE A 16 -30.44 3.67 -9.11
CA PHE A 16 -29.04 3.60 -8.71
C PHE A 16 -28.10 3.49 -9.92
N LYS A 17 -28.39 2.60 -10.88
CA LYS A 17 -27.54 2.46 -12.08
C LYS A 17 -27.55 3.73 -12.94
N GLY A 18 -28.62 4.53 -12.90
CA GLY A 18 -28.66 5.86 -13.51
C GLY A 18 -27.74 6.91 -12.86
N LEU A 19 -27.27 6.64 -11.63
CA LEU A 19 -26.25 7.43 -10.92
C LEU A 19 -24.83 6.93 -11.21
N ALA A 20 -24.66 5.70 -11.69
CA ALA A 20 -23.36 5.11 -11.97
C ALA A 20 -22.61 5.93 -13.04
N GLY A 21 -21.36 6.27 -12.72
CA GLY A 21 -20.49 7.09 -13.59
C GLY A 21 -20.65 8.61 -13.47
N LYS A 22 -21.60 9.12 -12.68
CA LYS A 22 -21.75 10.59 -12.47
C LYS A 22 -20.99 11.09 -11.24
N ASP A 23 -21.14 10.41 -10.09
CA ASP A 23 -20.52 10.80 -8.83
C ASP A 23 -20.58 9.66 -7.80
N TYR A 24 -19.42 9.18 -7.35
CA TYR A 24 -19.30 8.13 -6.33
C TYR A 24 -19.96 8.52 -5.00
N ARG A 25 -19.96 9.80 -4.61
CA ARG A 25 -20.59 10.25 -3.36
C ARG A 25 -22.12 10.10 -3.43
N SER A 26 -22.68 10.38 -4.59
CA SER A 26 -24.12 10.23 -4.83
C SER A 26 -24.55 8.76 -4.83
N GLN A 27 -23.72 7.85 -5.35
CA GLN A 27 -23.97 6.40 -5.24
C GLN A 27 -23.96 5.95 -3.77
N ILE A 28 -22.95 6.34 -3.00
CA ILE A 28 -22.86 6.01 -1.57
C ILE A 28 -24.10 6.49 -0.83
N ARG A 29 -24.47 7.76 -1.00
CA ARG A 29 -25.64 8.34 -0.33
C ARG A 29 -26.94 7.64 -0.74
N TYR A 30 -27.09 7.28 -2.01
CA TYR A 30 -28.28 6.57 -2.47
C TYR A 30 -28.36 5.17 -1.84
N TYR A 31 -27.25 4.42 -1.86
CA TYR A 31 -27.19 3.09 -1.27
C TYR A 31 -27.51 3.14 0.22
N GLU A 32 -26.86 4.03 0.98
CA GLU A 32 -27.07 4.17 2.43
C GLU A 32 -28.50 4.61 2.78
N LYS A 33 -29.15 5.41 1.92
CA LYS A 33 -30.54 5.82 2.11
C LYS A 33 -31.52 4.66 1.98
N TRP A 34 -31.26 3.74 1.05
CA TRP A 34 -32.19 2.67 0.66
C TRP A 34 -31.68 1.27 1.03
N GLU A 35 -30.73 1.17 1.95
CA GLU A 35 -30.04 -0.08 2.31
C GLU A 35 -31.01 -1.21 2.68
N ALA A 36 -32.02 -0.92 3.50
CA ALA A 36 -33.01 -1.91 3.95
C ALA A 36 -33.80 -2.53 2.78
N GLU A 37 -34.06 -1.76 1.74
CA GLU A 37 -34.82 -2.20 0.57
C GLU A 37 -33.90 -2.90 -0.44
N ILE A 38 -32.64 -2.45 -0.55
CA ILE A 38 -31.61 -3.11 -1.36
C ILE A 38 -31.35 -4.53 -0.87
N LEU A 39 -31.35 -4.76 0.45
CA LEU A 39 -31.22 -6.09 1.05
C LEU A 39 -32.35 -7.06 0.67
N GLN A 40 -33.49 -6.56 0.21
CA GLN A 40 -34.65 -7.38 -0.19
C GLN A 40 -34.70 -7.64 -1.71
N LEU A 41 -33.75 -7.09 -2.48
CA LEU A 41 -33.71 -7.29 -3.92
C LEU A 41 -33.35 -8.72 -4.30
N GLU A 42 -33.70 -9.08 -5.53
CA GLU A 42 -33.19 -10.31 -6.13
C GLU A 42 -31.67 -10.32 -6.10
N PHE A 43 -31.09 -11.49 -5.84
CA PHE A 43 -29.66 -11.64 -5.58
C PHE A 43 -28.77 -10.99 -6.64
N GLU A 44 -29.13 -11.07 -7.92
CA GLU A 44 -28.36 -10.45 -9.02
C GLU A 44 -28.29 -8.93 -8.89
N GLU A 45 -29.43 -8.29 -8.64
CA GLU A 45 -29.50 -6.83 -8.45
C GLU A 45 -28.80 -6.42 -7.16
N TYR A 46 -29.02 -7.17 -6.08
CA TYR A 46 -28.36 -6.93 -4.80
C TYR A 46 -26.84 -6.99 -4.93
N LEU A 47 -26.30 -8.07 -5.52
CA LEU A 47 -24.86 -8.26 -5.67
C LEU A 47 -24.23 -7.13 -6.48
N ASP A 48 -24.85 -6.76 -7.60
CA ASP A 48 -24.34 -5.70 -8.47
C ASP A 48 -24.31 -4.35 -7.75
N LEU A 49 -25.36 -4.00 -7.02
CA LEU A 49 -25.40 -2.77 -6.22
C LEU A 49 -24.36 -2.77 -5.10
N VAL A 50 -24.16 -3.90 -4.42
CA VAL A 50 -23.17 -4.05 -3.36
C VAL A 50 -21.75 -3.91 -3.92
N ILE A 51 -21.47 -4.48 -5.09
CA ILE A 51 -20.18 -4.32 -5.79
C ILE A 51 -19.95 -2.85 -6.13
N ASP A 52 -20.92 -2.19 -6.77
CA ASP A 52 -20.80 -0.78 -7.16
C ASP A 52 -20.65 0.15 -5.95
N TYR A 53 -21.42 -0.08 -4.88
CA TYR A 53 -21.31 0.64 -3.61
C TYR A 53 -19.93 0.47 -2.99
N THR A 54 -19.44 -0.77 -2.91
CA THR A 54 -18.12 -1.06 -2.33
C THR A 54 -17.02 -0.40 -3.16
N ASN A 55 -17.13 -0.44 -4.50
CA ASN A 55 -16.20 0.27 -5.37
C ASN A 55 -16.24 1.78 -5.11
N ALA A 56 -17.41 2.40 -4.99
CA ALA A 56 -17.54 3.81 -4.69
C ALA A 56 -16.90 4.20 -3.34
N LEU A 57 -17.05 3.35 -2.30
CA LEU A 57 -16.38 3.55 -1.01
C LEU A 57 -14.85 3.54 -1.15
N PHE A 58 -14.31 2.68 -2.01
CA PHE A 58 -12.88 2.64 -2.30
C PHE A 58 -12.41 3.93 -2.98
N GLU A 59 -13.07 4.32 -4.07
CA GLU A 59 -12.68 5.48 -4.89
C GLU A 59 -12.81 6.81 -4.13
N THR A 60 -13.75 6.90 -3.16
CA THR A 60 -13.92 8.08 -2.30
C THR A 60 -12.99 8.11 -1.08
N GLY A 61 -12.23 7.04 -0.84
CA GLY A 61 -11.33 6.93 0.30
C GLY A 61 -12.01 6.58 1.63
N ALA A 62 -13.25 6.10 1.62
CA ALA A 62 -13.96 5.63 2.80
C ALA A 62 -13.48 4.23 3.25
N TYR A 63 -12.17 4.07 3.44
CA TYR A 63 -11.47 2.78 3.56
C TYR A 63 -11.99 1.90 4.70
N ARG A 64 -12.41 2.48 5.84
CA ARG A 64 -12.97 1.68 6.95
C ARG A 64 -14.27 0.97 6.57
N LYS A 65 -15.20 1.69 5.94
CA LYS A 65 -16.46 1.11 5.44
C LYS A 65 -16.19 0.15 4.29
N HIS A 66 -15.27 0.52 3.40
CA HIS A 66 -14.85 -0.36 2.32
C HIS A 66 -14.35 -1.72 2.83
N LEU A 67 -13.54 -1.77 3.90
CA LEU A 67 -13.05 -3.03 4.45
C LEU A 67 -14.18 -3.97 4.89
N LEU A 68 -15.20 -3.43 5.56
CA LEU A 68 -16.37 -4.19 5.99
C LEU A 68 -17.14 -4.74 4.77
N MET A 69 -17.39 -3.88 3.79
CA MET A 69 -18.18 -4.25 2.61
C MET A 69 -17.41 -5.15 1.64
N ALA A 70 -16.09 -5.01 1.55
CA ALA A 70 -15.25 -5.90 0.75
C ALA A 70 -15.33 -7.34 1.26
N ASP A 71 -15.42 -7.53 2.58
CA ASP A 71 -15.61 -8.86 3.17
C ASP A 71 -16.96 -9.46 2.80
N VAL A 72 -18.03 -8.65 2.81
CA VAL A 72 -19.35 -9.07 2.33
C VAL A 72 -19.29 -9.48 0.85
N VAL A 73 -18.68 -8.67 -0.02
CA VAL A 73 -18.56 -8.99 -1.46
C VAL A 73 -17.77 -10.29 -1.66
N ILE A 74 -16.66 -10.46 -0.94
CA ILE A 74 -15.81 -11.66 -1.03
C ILE A 74 -16.59 -12.90 -0.58
N GLU A 75 -17.34 -12.80 0.52
CA GLU A 75 -18.17 -13.89 1.03
C GLU A 75 -19.25 -14.28 0.01
N LEU A 76 -19.98 -13.30 -0.54
CA LEU A 76 -20.99 -13.54 -1.57
C LEU A 76 -20.38 -14.18 -2.83
N ALA A 77 -19.19 -13.74 -3.24
CA ALA A 77 -18.48 -14.31 -4.38
C ALA A 77 -18.13 -15.79 -4.15
N ILE A 78 -17.67 -16.15 -2.95
CA ILE A 78 -17.34 -17.53 -2.58
C ILE A 78 -18.60 -18.40 -2.52
N LEU A 79 -19.62 -17.96 -1.76
CA LEU A 79 -20.84 -18.73 -1.52
C LEU A 79 -21.58 -19.06 -2.82
N GLN A 80 -21.58 -18.12 -3.76
CA GLN A 80 -22.28 -18.27 -5.04
C GLN A 80 -21.35 -18.73 -6.17
N ASN A 81 -20.10 -19.05 -5.84
CA ASN A 81 -19.06 -19.51 -6.77
C ASN A 81 -18.89 -18.59 -8.00
N ILE A 82 -18.99 -17.28 -7.76
CA ILE A 82 -18.87 -16.24 -8.77
C ILE A 82 -17.39 -15.94 -8.95
N ARG A 83 -16.79 -16.59 -9.94
CA ARG A 83 -15.36 -16.43 -10.25
C ARG A 83 -15.06 -15.16 -11.03
N THR A 84 -15.95 -14.77 -11.94
CA THR A 84 -15.73 -13.63 -12.83
C THR A 84 -16.94 -12.71 -12.88
N TYR A 85 -16.69 -11.40 -12.79
CA TYR A 85 -17.67 -10.34 -12.95
C TYR A 85 -17.09 -9.29 -13.88
N HIS A 86 -17.75 -9.02 -15.02
CA HIS A 86 -17.19 -8.18 -16.11
C HIS A 86 -15.78 -8.61 -16.55
N GLU A 87 -15.56 -9.91 -16.75
CA GLU A 87 -14.27 -10.50 -17.20
C GLU A 87 -13.11 -10.41 -16.18
N GLU A 88 -13.32 -9.77 -15.02
CA GLU A 88 -12.35 -9.70 -13.94
C GLU A 88 -12.66 -10.72 -12.83
N ASP A 89 -11.61 -11.25 -12.20
CA ASP A 89 -11.76 -12.08 -11.00
C ASP A 89 -12.18 -11.21 -9.82
N LEU A 90 -13.46 -11.34 -9.43
CA LEU A 90 -14.09 -10.53 -8.39
C LEU A 90 -13.38 -10.73 -7.04
N TYR A 91 -13.06 -11.98 -6.71
CA TYR A 91 -12.40 -12.33 -5.46
C TYR A 91 -11.02 -11.69 -5.37
N ARG A 92 -10.22 -11.83 -6.43
CA ARG A 92 -8.88 -11.24 -6.51
C ARG A 92 -8.92 -9.71 -6.46
N LYS A 93 -9.82 -9.08 -7.22
CA LYS A 93 -10.00 -7.63 -7.27
C LYS A 93 -10.31 -7.05 -5.90
N PHE A 94 -11.28 -7.63 -5.19
CA PHE A 94 -11.68 -7.14 -3.88
C PHE A 94 -10.62 -7.42 -2.80
N LEU A 95 -9.91 -8.54 -2.84
CA LEU A 95 -8.75 -8.75 -1.97
C LEU A 95 -7.65 -7.72 -2.21
N PHE A 96 -7.33 -7.40 -3.47
CA PHE A 96 -6.33 -6.39 -3.78
C PHE A 96 -6.74 -5.00 -3.27
N ARG A 97 -7.99 -4.60 -3.49
CA ARG A 97 -8.57 -3.35 -2.97
C ARG A 97 -8.64 -3.34 -1.43
N LYS A 98 -8.89 -4.49 -0.79
CA LYS A 98 -8.85 -4.66 0.67
C LYS A 98 -7.43 -4.40 1.19
N ALA A 99 -6.41 -4.97 0.57
CA ALA A 99 -5.01 -4.69 0.91
C ALA A 99 -4.65 -3.20 0.72
N ALA A 100 -5.12 -2.57 -0.35
CA ALA A 100 -4.94 -1.14 -0.60
C ALA A 100 -5.61 -0.27 0.49
N SER A 101 -6.81 -0.65 0.93
CA SER A 101 -7.52 0.04 1.99
C SER A 101 -6.80 -0.08 3.34
N LEU A 102 -6.29 -1.25 3.69
CA LEU A 102 -5.47 -1.46 4.89
C LEU A 102 -4.19 -0.62 4.84
N TYR A 103 -3.52 -0.58 3.69
CA TYR A 103 -2.33 0.25 3.48
C TYR A 103 -2.62 1.74 3.71
N ASN A 104 -3.75 2.26 3.19
CA ASN A 104 -4.15 3.65 3.39
C ASN A 104 -4.56 3.95 4.84
N LEU A 105 -4.99 2.94 5.59
CA LEU A 105 -5.23 3.03 7.04
C LEU A 105 -3.97 2.79 7.89
N MET A 106 -2.79 2.71 7.25
CA MET A 106 -1.49 2.47 7.90
C MET A 106 -1.33 1.06 8.53
N ASP A 107 -2.27 0.14 8.26
CA ASP A 107 -2.17 -1.25 8.71
C ASP A 107 -1.38 -2.09 7.67
N TYR A 108 -0.07 -1.85 7.65
CA TYR A 108 0.83 -2.48 6.67
C TYR A 108 0.98 -3.98 6.87
N ARG A 109 0.84 -4.47 8.11
CA ARG A 109 0.96 -5.90 8.43
C ARG A 109 -0.19 -6.69 7.82
N ALA A 110 -1.43 -6.22 8.03
CA ALA A 110 -2.60 -6.86 7.45
C ALA A 110 -2.60 -6.75 5.92
N ALA A 111 -2.19 -5.59 5.36
CA ALA A 111 -2.03 -5.43 3.92
C ALA A 111 -1.00 -6.42 3.33
N GLU A 112 0.16 -6.57 3.98
CA GLU A 112 1.21 -7.52 3.56
C GLU A 112 0.69 -8.97 3.57
N HIS A 113 -0.06 -9.35 4.60
CA HIS A 113 -0.62 -10.70 4.71
C HIS A 113 -1.52 -11.03 3.52
N ILE A 114 -2.45 -10.13 3.17
CA ILE A 114 -3.35 -10.33 2.03
C ILE A 114 -2.57 -10.43 0.72
N LEU A 115 -1.60 -9.52 0.51
CA LEU A 115 -0.78 -9.53 -0.70
C LEU A 115 0.05 -10.82 -0.83
N ARG A 116 0.52 -11.37 0.29
CA ARG A 116 1.24 -12.65 0.30
C ARG A 116 0.36 -13.80 -0.18
N GLU A 117 -0.89 -13.86 0.28
CA GLU A 117 -1.84 -14.89 -0.18
C GLU A 117 -2.19 -14.69 -1.67
N LEU A 118 -2.38 -13.45 -2.13
CA LEU A 118 -2.59 -13.16 -3.55
C LEU A 118 -1.41 -13.60 -4.43
N ILE A 119 -0.17 -13.33 -3.99
CA ILE A 119 1.05 -13.74 -4.71
C ILE A 119 1.19 -15.27 -4.76
N LYS A 120 0.74 -16.00 -3.74
CA LYS A 120 0.73 -17.47 -3.76
C LYS A 120 -0.25 -18.01 -4.80
N MET A 121 -1.42 -17.36 -4.93
CA MET A 121 -2.44 -17.73 -5.92
C MET A 121 -1.93 -17.50 -7.34
N ASP A 122 -1.41 -16.30 -7.64
CA ASP A 122 -0.82 -15.97 -8.94
C ASP A 122 0.51 -15.23 -8.80
N PRO A 123 1.65 -15.95 -8.88
CA PRO A 123 2.98 -15.36 -8.72
C PRO A 123 3.43 -14.47 -9.89
N LYS A 124 2.68 -14.45 -11.01
CA LYS A 124 3.04 -13.70 -12.22
C LYS A 124 2.51 -12.27 -12.21
N GLU A 125 1.63 -11.92 -11.27
CA GLU A 125 1.05 -10.58 -11.20
C GLU A 125 2.05 -9.56 -10.67
N GLU A 126 2.50 -8.68 -11.57
CA GLU A 126 3.46 -7.64 -11.21
C GLU A 126 2.89 -6.64 -10.21
N ASP A 127 1.61 -6.31 -10.29
CA ASP A 127 0.99 -5.29 -9.44
C ASP A 127 0.96 -5.71 -7.97
N CYS A 128 0.58 -6.96 -7.69
CA CYS A 128 0.66 -7.54 -6.35
C CYS A 128 2.10 -7.55 -5.81
N LEU A 129 3.09 -7.91 -6.64
CA LEU A 129 4.49 -7.94 -6.24
C LEU A 129 5.04 -6.54 -5.94
N ARG A 130 4.76 -5.56 -6.80
CA ARG A 130 5.17 -4.15 -6.62
C ARG A 130 4.52 -3.57 -5.38
N PHE A 131 3.24 -3.87 -5.15
CA PHE A 131 2.54 -3.38 -3.98
C PHE A 131 3.03 -4.03 -2.67
N PHE A 132 3.35 -5.32 -2.70
CA PHE A 132 3.99 -6.00 -1.58
C PHE A 132 5.33 -5.36 -1.21
N GLU A 133 6.18 -5.06 -2.19
CA GLU A 133 7.45 -4.36 -1.97
C GLU A 133 7.24 -2.97 -1.34
N LYS A 134 6.21 -2.25 -1.78
CA LYS A 134 5.85 -0.94 -1.21
C LYS A 134 5.43 -1.05 0.26
N CYS A 135 4.61 -2.04 0.62
CA CYS A 135 4.21 -2.29 2.02
C CYS A 135 5.45 -2.59 2.89
N ARG A 136 6.30 -3.48 2.39
CA ARG A 136 7.55 -3.91 3.03
C ARG A 136 8.54 -2.79 3.31
N ARG A 137 8.71 -1.83 2.40
CA ARG A 137 9.59 -0.66 2.62
C ARG A 137 9.17 0.17 3.84
N LYS A 138 7.87 0.15 4.17
CA LYS A 138 7.32 0.92 5.29
C LYS A 138 7.50 0.21 6.64
N HIS A 139 7.87 -1.07 6.63
CA HIS A 139 8.09 -1.90 7.81
C HIS A 139 9.38 -1.60 8.59
N TYR A 140 10.29 -0.78 8.04
CA TYR A 140 11.60 -0.46 8.64
C TYR A 140 11.75 1.02 9.02
N PRO A 141 10.83 1.63 9.79
CA PRO A 141 10.98 3.02 10.22
C PRO A 141 12.18 3.18 11.17
N ASP A 142 12.41 2.23 12.08
CA ASP A 142 13.46 2.34 13.09
C ASP A 142 14.86 2.26 12.48
N LEU A 143 15.06 1.36 11.52
CA LEU A 143 16.33 1.24 10.81
C LEU A 143 16.64 2.51 10.01
N LEU A 144 15.65 3.08 9.31
CA LEU A 144 15.81 4.34 8.60
C LEU A 144 16.11 5.50 9.57
N ASN A 145 15.43 5.52 10.73
CA ASN A 145 15.65 6.52 11.76
C ASN A 145 17.05 6.42 12.38
N GLN A 146 17.61 5.20 12.55
CA GLN A 146 18.99 5.01 12.98
C GLN A 146 19.99 5.58 11.97
N PHE A 147 19.82 5.31 10.67
CA PHE A 147 20.67 5.91 9.63
C PHE A 147 20.55 7.44 9.57
N ARG A 148 19.34 7.98 9.76
CA ARG A 148 19.11 9.44 9.86
C ARG A 148 19.80 10.04 11.08
N ALA A 149 19.69 9.40 12.25
CA ALA A 149 20.35 9.85 13.47
C ALA A 149 21.88 9.85 13.32
N ALA A 150 22.45 8.80 12.73
CA ALA A 150 23.88 8.72 12.43
C ALA A 150 24.33 9.85 11.48
N SER A 151 23.55 10.11 10.42
CA SER A 151 23.84 11.21 9.48
C SER A 151 23.83 12.58 10.17
N ILE A 152 22.79 12.86 10.96
CA ILE A 152 22.68 14.10 11.74
C ILE A 152 23.87 14.25 12.69
N PHE A 153 24.24 13.18 13.38
CA PHE A 153 25.39 13.18 14.29
C PHE A 153 26.70 13.53 13.58
N PHE A 154 27.00 12.90 12.43
CA PHE A 154 28.21 13.20 11.66
C PHE A 154 28.22 14.64 11.12
N LEU A 155 27.07 15.16 10.68
CA LEU A 155 26.96 16.55 10.22
C LEU A 155 27.16 17.55 11.36
N LEU A 156 26.60 17.29 12.54
CA LEU A 156 26.82 18.13 13.72
C LEU A 156 28.29 18.09 14.17
N LEU A 157 28.91 16.92 14.15
CA LEU A 157 30.34 16.77 14.48
C LEU A 157 31.24 17.49 13.47
N ALA A 158 30.90 17.44 12.18
CA ALA A 158 31.60 18.19 11.14
C ALA A 158 31.45 19.71 11.33
N ALA A 159 30.24 20.19 11.65
CA ALA A 159 29.98 21.62 11.94
C ALA A 159 30.76 22.10 13.17
N PHE A 160 30.80 21.29 14.23
CA PHE A 160 31.64 21.56 15.40
C PHE A 160 33.13 21.62 15.04
N GLY A 161 33.60 20.72 14.17
CA GLY A 161 34.95 20.75 13.61
C GLY A 161 35.27 22.05 12.87
N VAL A 162 34.32 22.61 12.10
CA VAL A 162 34.48 23.94 11.45
C VAL A 162 34.69 25.03 12.51
N ALA A 163 33.85 25.05 13.55
CA ALA A 163 33.91 26.07 14.58
C ALA A 163 35.27 26.04 15.29
N LEU A 164 35.78 24.85 15.64
CA LEU A 164 37.11 24.68 16.24
C LEU A 164 38.23 25.08 15.28
N GLU A 165 38.13 24.75 13.99
CA GLU A 165 39.13 25.14 13.00
C GLU A 165 39.28 26.67 12.93
N VAL A 166 38.16 27.39 12.87
CA VAL A 166 38.14 28.85 12.72
C VAL A 166 38.58 29.56 14.00
N LEU A 167 38.09 29.12 15.17
CA LEU A 167 38.36 29.79 16.45
C LEU A 167 39.74 29.47 17.03
N MET A 168 40.22 28.23 16.91
CA MET A 168 41.44 27.78 17.58
C MET A 168 42.55 27.39 16.60
N VAL A 169 42.26 26.58 15.58
CA VAL A 169 43.33 25.99 14.76
C VAL A 169 43.97 27.03 13.84
N ARG A 170 43.17 27.89 13.18
CA ARG A 170 43.72 28.93 12.29
C ARG A 170 44.56 29.98 13.03
N PRO A 171 44.13 30.52 14.20
CA PRO A 171 44.92 31.54 14.89
C PRO A 171 46.15 30.99 15.63
N PHE A 172 46.06 29.78 16.19
CA PHE A 172 47.10 29.26 17.10
C PHE A 172 47.93 28.10 16.52
N TYR A 173 47.42 27.36 15.52
CA TYR A 173 47.98 26.09 15.06
C TYR A 173 47.96 25.96 13.53
N GLY A 174 48.48 26.97 12.82
CA GLY A 174 48.44 27.06 11.35
C GLY A 174 48.97 25.82 10.59
N MET A 175 49.92 25.07 11.18
CA MET A 175 50.46 23.84 10.60
C MET A 175 49.44 22.69 10.52
N TYR A 176 48.44 22.66 11.41
CA TYR A 176 47.44 21.59 11.51
C TYR A 176 46.15 21.87 10.73
N VAL A 177 46.05 23.04 10.06
CA VAL A 177 44.86 23.46 9.31
C VAL A 177 44.49 22.45 8.22
N SER A 178 45.48 21.92 7.50
CA SER A 178 45.25 20.93 6.43
C SER A 178 44.65 19.62 6.99
N LEU A 179 45.19 19.12 8.10
CA LEU A 179 44.75 17.87 8.71
C LEU A 179 43.33 17.99 9.30
N MET A 180 43.00 19.14 9.90
CA MET A 180 41.66 19.43 10.40
C MET A 180 40.64 19.63 9.27
N ALA A 181 41.05 20.23 8.15
CA ALA A 181 40.19 20.37 6.98
C ALA A 181 39.86 18.99 6.36
N SER A 182 40.83 18.08 6.29
CA SER A 182 40.62 16.71 5.82
C SER A 182 39.67 15.94 6.73
N SER A 183 39.82 16.02 8.07
CA SER A 183 38.96 15.32 9.01
C SER A 183 37.51 15.81 8.98
N ARG A 184 37.28 17.12 8.82
CA ARG A 184 35.93 17.65 8.59
C ARG A 184 35.32 17.09 7.31
N ASN A 185 36.09 17.10 6.21
CA ASN A 185 35.56 16.70 4.92
C ASN A 185 35.20 15.21 4.90
N THR A 186 35.99 14.36 5.57
CA THR A 186 35.63 12.94 5.73
C THR A 186 34.38 12.76 6.57
N LEU A 187 34.22 13.51 7.67
CA LEU A 187 33.00 13.48 8.49
C LEU A 187 31.75 13.91 7.69
N PHE A 188 31.87 14.94 6.87
CA PHE A 188 30.79 15.39 6.00
C PHE A 188 30.40 14.33 4.97
N VAL A 189 31.39 13.74 4.28
CA VAL A 189 31.18 12.66 3.31
C VAL A 189 30.56 11.44 3.97
N LEU A 190 31.02 11.04 5.16
CA LEU A 190 30.43 9.95 5.93
C LEU A 190 28.97 10.21 6.30
N GLY A 191 28.63 11.43 6.70
CA GLY A 191 27.26 11.85 6.99
C GLY A 191 26.33 11.70 5.78
N VAL A 192 26.79 12.13 4.61
CA VAL A 192 26.03 11.99 3.34
C VAL A 192 25.91 10.52 2.93
N LEU A 193 27.01 9.76 3.01
CA LEU A 193 27.01 8.33 2.68
C LEU A 193 26.07 7.54 3.58
N ALA A 194 26.04 7.81 4.88
CA ALA A 194 25.13 7.14 5.82
C ALA A 194 23.66 7.33 5.42
N MET A 195 23.30 8.53 4.95
CA MET A 195 21.93 8.83 4.51
C MET A 195 21.56 8.10 3.21
N VAL A 196 22.46 8.09 2.22
CA VAL A 196 22.24 7.38 0.94
C VAL A 196 22.21 5.86 1.17
N ALA A 197 23.14 5.34 1.98
CA ALA A 197 23.25 3.92 2.32
C ALA A 197 21.99 3.41 3.02
N GLY A 198 21.41 4.16 3.95
CA GLY A 198 20.16 3.78 4.63
C GLY A 198 18.99 3.58 3.66
N HIS A 199 18.82 4.49 2.69
CA HIS A 199 17.79 4.37 1.65
C HIS A 199 18.06 3.20 0.68
N GLY A 200 19.32 2.98 0.31
CA GLY A 200 19.72 1.87 -0.55
C GLY A 200 19.51 0.51 0.11
N TYR A 201 19.93 0.38 1.37
CA TYR A 201 19.85 -0.86 2.13
C TYR A 201 18.40 -1.33 2.32
N ILE A 202 17.47 -0.43 2.64
CA ILE A 202 16.04 -0.78 2.78
C ILE A 202 15.43 -1.22 1.45
N ARG A 203 15.82 -0.59 0.33
CA ARG A 203 15.36 -1.03 -1.00
C ARG A 203 15.89 -2.43 -1.33
N PHE A 204 17.16 -2.69 -1.03
CA PHE A 204 17.76 -4.01 -1.24
C PHE A 204 17.08 -5.08 -0.38
N LEU A 205 16.80 -4.80 0.90
CA LEU A 205 16.12 -5.73 1.80
C LEU A 205 14.65 -5.99 1.40
N ALA A 206 13.96 -4.99 0.84
CA ALA A 206 12.63 -5.21 0.30
C ALA A 206 12.67 -6.12 -0.94
N ALA A 207 13.67 -5.94 -1.81
CA ALA A 207 13.87 -6.76 -3.01
C ALA A 207 14.31 -8.18 -2.69
N SER A 208 15.21 -8.37 -1.70
CA SER A 208 15.64 -9.71 -1.27
C SER A 208 14.48 -10.54 -0.78
N ASP A 209 13.56 -9.95 -0.02
CA ASP A 209 12.45 -10.69 0.59
C ASP A 209 11.35 -11.00 -0.42
N LYS A 210 11.17 -10.15 -1.43
CA LYS A 210 10.37 -10.47 -2.62
C LYS A 210 10.94 -11.71 -3.33
N ASN A 211 12.25 -11.74 -3.58
CA ASN A 211 12.90 -12.88 -4.24
C ASN A 211 12.80 -14.14 -3.39
N ALA A 212 13.04 -14.05 -2.08
CA ALA A 212 12.90 -15.16 -1.15
C ALA A 212 11.47 -15.73 -1.12
N LEU A 213 10.44 -14.87 -1.20
CA LEU A 213 9.04 -15.32 -1.32
C LEU A 213 8.80 -16.08 -2.63
N LEU A 214 9.28 -15.53 -3.75
CA LEU A 214 9.15 -16.18 -5.06
C LEU A 214 9.87 -17.53 -5.11
N ASP A 215 11.05 -17.64 -4.52
CA ASP A 215 11.81 -18.89 -4.45
C ASP A 215 11.08 -19.94 -3.60
N ARG A 216 10.50 -19.56 -2.46
CA ARG A 216 9.66 -20.45 -1.65
C ARG A 216 8.45 -20.98 -2.42
N ILE A 217 7.79 -20.11 -3.18
CA ILE A 217 6.63 -20.51 -4.00
C ILE A 217 7.05 -21.44 -5.13
N ARG A 218 8.20 -21.19 -5.78
CA ARG A 218 8.75 -22.07 -6.82
C ARG A 218 9.13 -23.44 -6.27
N GLN A 219 9.71 -23.50 -5.07
CA GLN A 219 10.05 -24.77 -4.41
C GLN A 219 8.80 -25.56 -4.05
N ALA A 220 7.74 -24.91 -3.56
CA ALA A 220 6.48 -25.59 -3.19
C ALA A 220 5.68 -26.13 -4.40
N LYS A 221 5.98 -25.68 -5.63
CA LYS A 221 5.35 -26.16 -6.87
C LYS A 221 6.13 -27.28 -7.58
N LYS A 222 7.33 -27.63 -7.09
CA LYS A 222 8.10 -28.80 -7.54
C LYS A 222 7.76 -30.01 -6.70
#